data_AF-A0A832D190-F1
#
_entry.id   AF-A0A832D190-F1
#
_cell.length_a   1.000
_cell.length_b   1.000
_cell.length_c   1.000
_cell.angle_alpha   90.00
_cell.angle_beta   90.00
_cell.angle_gamma   90.00
#
_symmetry.space_group_name_H-M   'P 1'
#
loop_
_entity.id
_entity.type
_entity.pdbx_description
1 polymer ?
#
loop_
_entity_poly.entity_id
_entity_poly.type
_entity_poly.pdbx_seq_one_letter_code
_entity_poly.pdbx_strand_id
1 'polypeptide(L)'
;MREYEYLGKKIRVKDLEIGKGYKTLVLYFELPNVQHFGYSIKKDNIVVAKGEIARALREKNIHGLEVVSPPPANTNALLQIRITEEEKEVLEKLIPHIYNELKNKNLI
;
A
#
# COMPACT_ATOMS: atom_id res chain seq x y z
N MET A 1 -10.59 -6.43 9.38
CA MET A 1 -10.06 -5.31 8.57
C MET A 1 -9.99 -4.11 9.50
N ARG A 2 -8.82 -3.46 9.57
CA ARG A 2 -8.56 -2.31 10.43
C ARG A 2 -8.58 -1.05 9.56
N GLU A 3 -8.98 0.08 10.14
CA GLU A 3 -9.03 1.38 9.44
C GLU A 3 -8.09 2.35 10.15
N TYR A 4 -7.29 3.06 9.36
CA TYR A 4 -6.36 4.10 9.75
C TYR A 4 -6.70 5.36 8.97
N GLU A 5 -6.33 6.52 9.50
CA GLU A 5 -6.46 7.79 8.80
C GLU A 5 -5.11 8.50 8.76
N TYR A 6 -4.76 9.03 7.58
CA TYR A 6 -3.56 9.84 7.42
C TYR A 6 -3.86 11.00 6.47
N LEU A 7 -3.72 12.24 6.96
CA LEU A 7 -3.97 13.48 6.21
C LEU A 7 -5.32 13.47 5.47
N GLY A 8 -6.39 13.03 6.16
CA GLY A 8 -7.75 12.96 5.62
C GLY A 8 -7.99 11.84 4.60
N LYS A 9 -7.07 10.87 4.46
CA LYS A 9 -7.24 9.67 3.64
C LYS A 9 -7.44 8.44 4.52
N LYS A 10 -8.46 7.64 4.21
CA LYS A 10 -8.68 6.36 4.88
C LYS A 10 -7.78 5.29 4.29
N ILE A 11 -7.12 4.54 5.15
CA ILE A 11 -6.33 3.36 4.81
C ILE A 11 -6.95 2.17 5.50
N ARG A 12 -7.33 1.15 4.74
CA ARG A 12 -7.84 -0.12 5.26
C ARG A 12 -6.78 -1.19 5.14
N VAL A 13 -6.56 -1.93 6.22
CA VAL A 13 -5.57 -3.00 6.30
C VAL A 13 -6.28 -4.32 6.59
N LYS A 14 -5.97 -5.33 5.79
CA LYS A 14 -6.50 -6.68 5.94
C LYS A 14 -5.36 -7.68 6.05
N ASP A 15 -5.44 -8.56 7.05
CA ASP A 15 -4.55 -9.70 7.15
C ASP A 15 -4.82 -10.67 6.00
N LEU A 16 -3.75 -11.06 5.31
CA LEU A 16 -3.78 -12.16 4.34
C LEU A 16 -3.27 -13.44 4.99
N GLU A 17 -2.21 -13.35 5.80
CA GLU A 17 -1.58 -14.47 6.48
C GLU A 17 -0.91 -13.99 7.77
N ILE A 18 -0.99 -14.82 8.82
CA ILE A 18 -0.27 -14.59 10.08
C ILE A 18 0.56 -15.84 10.34
N GLY A 19 1.89 -15.67 10.28
CA GLY A 19 2.85 -16.73 10.55
C GLY A 19 3.59 -16.50 11.87
N LYS A 20 4.43 -17.46 12.25
CA LYS A 20 5.32 -17.30 13.41
C LYS A 20 6.39 -16.25 13.07
N GLY A 21 6.27 -15.06 13.64
CA GLY A 21 7.22 -13.96 13.47
C GLY A 21 7.01 -13.10 12.23
N TYR A 22 5.90 -13.26 11.50
CA TYR A 22 5.57 -12.37 10.38
C TYR A 22 4.06 -12.24 10.16
N LYS A 23 3.65 -11.17 9.48
CA LYS A 23 2.30 -10.96 8.96
C LYS A 23 2.37 -10.51 7.51
N THR A 24 1.52 -11.08 6.67
CA THR A 24 1.26 -10.58 5.31
C THR A 24 -0.02 -9.77 5.33
N LEU A 25 0.06 -8.51 4.91
CA LEU A 25 -1.03 -7.54 4.95
C LEU A 25 -1.35 -7.07 3.53
N VAL A 26 -2.62 -6.75 3.30
CA VAL A 26 -3.10 -6.09 2.08
C VAL A 26 -3.63 -4.71 2.47
N LEU A 27 -3.12 -3.68 1.79
CA LEU A 27 -3.42 -2.28 2.07
C LEU A 27 -4.31 -1.72 0.96
N TYR A 28 -5.42 -1.11 1.38
CA TYR A 28 -6.34 -0.38 0.53
C TYR A 28 -6.27 1.09 0.92
N PHE A 29 -5.95 1.95 -0.05
CA PHE A 29 -5.95 3.40 0.14
C PHE A 29 -7.18 3.97 -0.52
N GLU A 30 -7.87 4.89 0.16
CA GLU A 30 -8.97 5.63 -0.44
C GLU A 30 -8.44 6.62 -1.47
N LEU A 31 -8.73 6.32 -2.74
CA LEU A 31 -8.35 7.12 -3.91
C LEU A 31 -9.63 7.55 -4.65
N PRO A 32 -10.13 8.78 -4.44
CA PRO A 32 -11.33 9.26 -5.11
C PRO A 32 -11.08 9.42 -6.62
N ASN A 33 -12.09 9.11 -7.44
CA ASN A 33 -12.05 9.24 -8.91
C ASN A 33 -10.97 8.38 -9.59
N VAL A 34 -10.66 7.23 -9.01
CA VAL A 34 -9.63 6.32 -9.51
C VAL A 34 -10.23 4.96 -9.88
N GLN A 35 -9.78 4.42 -11.02
CA GLN A 35 -10.14 3.08 -11.49
C GLN A 35 -8.99 2.11 -11.26
N HIS A 36 -9.27 0.99 -10.60
CA HIS A 36 -8.33 -0.12 -10.44
C HIS A 36 -8.60 -1.18 -11.53
N PHE A 37 -7.56 -1.62 -12.23
CA PHE A 37 -7.66 -2.70 -13.23
C PHE A 37 -6.37 -3.50 -13.24
N GLY A 38 -6.48 -4.77 -12.83
CA GLY A 38 -5.34 -5.66 -12.67
C GLY A 38 -4.26 -5.06 -11.76
N TYR A 39 -3.06 -4.91 -12.31
CA TYR A 39 -1.89 -4.36 -11.63
C TYR A 39 -1.73 -2.85 -11.79
N SER A 40 -2.74 -2.16 -12.30
CA SER A 40 -2.68 -0.73 -12.62
C SER A 40 -3.82 0.06 -11.99
N ILE A 41 -3.59 1.36 -11.96
CA ILE A 41 -4.48 2.38 -11.44
C ILE A 41 -4.57 3.48 -12.49
N LYS A 42 -5.78 3.95 -12.81
CA LYS A 42 -6.02 5.05 -13.74
C LYS A 42 -6.78 6.15 -13.05
N LYS A 43 -6.27 7.37 -13.20
CA LYS A 43 -6.93 8.60 -12.79
C LYS A 43 -6.83 9.58 -13.96
N ASP A 44 -7.96 10.03 -14.46
CA ASP A 44 -8.03 10.87 -15.66
C ASP A 44 -7.27 10.23 -16.84
N ASN A 45 -6.19 10.88 -17.30
CA ASN A 45 -5.33 10.41 -18.39
C ASN A 45 -4.04 9.74 -17.91
N ILE A 46 -3.85 9.56 -16.60
CA ILE A 46 -2.65 8.98 -16.01
C ILE A 46 -2.91 7.51 -15.68
N VAL A 47 -2.00 6.63 -16.14
CA VAL A 47 -1.98 5.21 -15.77
C VAL A 47 -0.70 4.93 -14.98
N VAL A 48 -0.87 4.38 -13.78
CA VAL A 48 0.21 4.01 -12.87
C VAL A 48 0.15 2.52 -12.61
N ALA A 49 1.27 1.83 -12.79
CA ALA A 49 1.38 0.44 -12.34
C ALA A 49 1.62 0.40 -10.82
N LYS A 50 0.84 -0.41 -10.10
CA LYS A 50 1.00 -0.66 -8.65
C LYS A 50 2.40 -1.20 -8.33
N GLY A 51 3.01 -1.90 -9.28
CA GLY A 51 4.40 -2.38 -9.18
C GLY A 51 5.44 -1.26 -9.05
N GLU A 52 5.21 -0.08 -9.66
CA GLU A 52 6.10 1.06 -9.50
C GLU A 52 6.03 1.65 -8.10
N ILE A 53 4.81 1.75 -7.56
CA ILE A 53 4.59 2.20 -6.17
C ILE A 53 5.29 1.23 -5.21
N ALA A 54 5.10 -0.07 -5.42
CA ALA A 54 5.77 -1.10 -4.62
C ALA A 54 7.31 -0.98 -4.70
N ARG A 55 7.88 -0.75 -5.89
CA ARG A 55 9.32 -0.57 -6.09
C ARG A 55 9.85 0.62 -5.29
N ALA A 56 9.21 1.80 -5.42
CA ALA A 56 9.63 3.02 -4.74
C ALA A 56 9.63 2.88 -3.20
N LEU A 57 8.73 2.06 -2.65
CA LEU A 57 8.65 1.81 -1.21
C LEU A 57 9.70 0.83 -0.70
N ARG A 58 10.10 -0.18 -1.48
CA ARG A 58 11.21 -1.09 -1.12
C ARG A 58 12.51 -0.33 -0.93
N GLU A 59 12.74 0.71 -1.74
CA GLU A 59 13.93 1.55 -1.68
C GLU A 59 14.01 2.42 -0.41
N LYS A 60 12.97 2.45 0.43
CA LYS A 60 12.95 3.22 1.69
C LYS A 60 13.59 2.50 2.88
N ASN A 61 13.97 1.22 2.76
CA ASN A 61 14.64 0.46 3.82
C ASN A 61 13.96 0.57 5.20
N ILE A 62 12.64 0.44 5.22
CA ILE A 62 11.84 0.55 6.45
C ILE A 62 12.09 -0.70 7.30
N HIS A 63 12.53 -0.50 8.55
CA HIS A 63 12.73 -1.60 9.48
C HIS A 63 11.41 -2.35 9.73
N GLY A 64 11.48 -3.68 9.78
CA GLY A 64 10.31 -4.55 9.93
C GLY A 64 9.48 -4.77 8.66
N LEU A 65 9.82 -4.13 7.52
CA LEU A 65 9.16 -4.33 6.22
C LEU A 65 10.02 -5.22 5.31
N GLU A 66 9.68 -6.51 5.24
CA GLU A 66 10.46 -7.48 4.44
C GLU A 66 10.12 -7.46 2.96
N VAL A 67 8.83 -7.35 2.63
CA VAL A 67 8.34 -7.44 1.27
C VAL A 67 7.31 -6.35 1.01
N VAL A 68 7.39 -5.74 -0.17
CA VAL A 68 6.33 -4.91 -0.74
C VAL A 68 6.07 -5.40 -2.14
N SER A 69 4.84 -5.71 -2.50
CA SER A 69 4.49 -6.20 -3.84
C SER A 69 3.20 -5.56 -4.33
N PRO A 70 2.98 -5.53 -5.66
CA PRO A 70 1.63 -5.32 -6.15
C PRO A 70 0.70 -6.39 -5.55
N PRO A 71 -0.54 -6.05 -5.24
CA PRO A 71 -1.52 -6.99 -4.71
C PRO A 71 -2.06 -7.89 -5.84
N PRO A 72 -2.84 -8.94 -5.51
CA PRO A 72 -3.51 -9.75 -6.52
C PRO A 72 -4.37 -8.91 -7.48
N ALA A 73 -4.35 -9.29 -8.77
CA ALA A 73 -4.95 -8.52 -9.86
C ALA A 73 -6.47 -8.32 -9.73
N ASN A 74 -7.16 -9.23 -9.06
CA ASN A 74 -8.60 -9.21 -8.82
C ASN A 74 -9.01 -8.36 -7.60
N THR A 75 -8.17 -7.42 -7.17
CA THR A 75 -8.43 -6.59 -5.99
C THR A 75 -8.23 -5.11 -6.25
N ASN A 76 -9.00 -4.28 -5.53
CA ASN A 76 -8.80 -2.83 -5.47
C ASN A 76 -7.74 -2.42 -4.44
N ALA A 77 -6.96 -3.37 -3.92
CA ALA A 77 -5.86 -3.05 -3.04
C ALA A 77 -4.79 -2.25 -3.80
N LEU A 78 -4.04 -1.44 -3.06
CA LEU A 78 -2.90 -0.69 -3.56
C LEU A 78 -1.64 -1.55 -3.48
N LEU A 79 -1.41 -2.21 -2.34
CA LEU A 79 -0.19 -2.95 -2.02
C LEU A 79 -0.49 -4.21 -1.22
N GLN A 80 0.41 -5.19 -1.35
CA GLN A 80 0.57 -6.27 -0.40
C GLN A 80 1.95 -6.14 0.24
N ILE A 81 2.05 -6.30 1.55
CA ILE A 81 3.30 -6.22 2.29
C ILE A 81 3.49 -7.43 3.20
N ARG A 82 4.74 -7.76 3.50
CA ARG A 82 5.10 -8.66 4.60
C ARG A 82 5.89 -7.87 5.64
N ILE A 83 5.48 -8.02 6.89
CA ILE A 83 6.11 -7.38 8.04
C ILE A 83 6.54 -8.42 9.08
N THR A 84 7.60 -8.11 9.82
CA THR A 84 8.12 -8.95 10.92
C THR A 84 8.03 -8.28 12.29
N GLU A 85 7.78 -6.97 12.32
CA GLU A 85 7.58 -6.19 13.53
C GLU A 85 6.08 -5.97 13.81
N GLU A 86 5.81 -5.17 14.85
CA GLU A 86 4.47 -4.74 15.18
C GLU A 86 3.85 -3.94 14.01
N GLU A 87 2.59 -4.22 13.70
CA GLU A 87 1.90 -3.66 12.53
C GLU A 87 1.82 -2.15 12.59
N LYS A 88 1.46 -1.58 13.74
CA LYS A 88 1.35 -0.14 13.93
C LYS A 88 2.68 0.56 13.70
N GLU A 89 3.78 0.02 14.25
CA GLU A 89 5.11 0.62 14.10
C GLU A 89 5.58 0.65 12.65
N VAL A 90 5.33 -0.42 11.89
CA VAL A 90 5.67 -0.47 10.46
C VAL A 90 4.76 0.45 9.65
N LEU A 91 3.46 0.44 9.93
CA LEU A 91 2.49 1.29 9.21
C LEU A 91 2.71 2.79 9.46
N GLU A 92 3.07 3.20 10.68
CA GLU A 92 3.40 4.60 11.01
C GLU A 92 4.58 5.12 10.17
N LYS A 93 5.57 4.27 9.88
CA LYS A 93 6.71 4.61 9.01
C LYS A 93 6.33 4.52 7.52
N LEU A 94 5.56 3.51 7.12
CA LEU A 94 5.25 3.21 5.72
C LEU A 94 4.20 4.13 5.10
N ILE A 95 3.11 4.45 5.81
CA ILE A 95 1.99 5.24 5.29
C ILE A 95 2.43 6.62 4.76
N PRO A 96 3.31 7.39 5.44
CA PRO A 96 3.84 8.64 4.90
C PRO A 96 4.53 8.48 3.54
N HIS A 97 5.30 7.40 3.35
CA HIS A 97 5.97 7.13 2.09
C HIS A 97 4.97 6.74 0.98
N ILE A 98 3.94 5.96 1.30
CA ILE A 98 2.86 5.64 0.36
C ILE A 98 2.15 6.92 -0.07
N TYR A 99 1.77 7.77 0.88
CA TYR A 99 1.10 9.04 0.60
C TYR A 99 1.93 9.93 -0.34
N ASN A 100 3.23 10.08 -0.05
CA ASN A 100 4.12 10.87 -0.89
C ASN A 100 4.24 10.29 -2.31
N GLU A 101 4.31 8.97 -2.45
CA GLU A 101 4.37 8.34 -3.78
C GLU A 101 3.07 8.54 -4.57
N LEU A 102 1.92 8.41 -3.91
CA LEU A 102 0.61 8.67 -4.52
C LEU A 102 0.50 10.14 -4.97
N LYS A 103 0.97 11.08 -4.15
CA LYS A 103 1.00 12.51 -4.47
C LYS A 103 1.92 12.80 -5.65
N ASN A 104 3.13 12.26 -5.66
CA ASN A 104 4.12 12.44 -6.74
C ASN A 104 3.60 11.92 -8.09
N LYS A 105 2.74 10.90 -8.07
CA LYS A 105 2.09 10.34 -9.26
C LYS A 105 0.73 10.99 -9.58
N ASN A 106 0.36 12.08 -8.91
CA ASN A 106 -0.91 12.80 -9.06
C ASN A 106 -2.18 11.96 -8.77
N LEU A 107 -2.06 10.88 -7.99
CA LEU A 107 -3.18 10.00 -7.64
C LEU A 107 -4.05 10.57 -6.51
N ILE A 108 -3.50 11.47 -5.68
CA ILE A 108 -4.21 12.20 -4.63
C ILE A 108 -3.89 13.68 -4.64
#